data_AF-A0A2N0QKX8-F1
#
_entry.id   AF-A0A2N0QKX8-F1
#
_cell.length_a   1.000
_cell.length_b   1.000
_cell.length_c   1.000
_cell.angle_alpha   90.00
_cell.angle_beta   90.00
_cell.angle_gamma   90.00
#
_symmetry.space_group_name_H-M   'P 1'
#
loop_
_entity.id
_entity.type
_entity.pdbx_description
1 polymer ?
#
loop_
_entity_poly.entity_id
_entity_poly.type
_entity_poly.pdbx_seq_one_letter_code
_entity_poly.pdbx_strand_id
1 'polypeptide(L)'
;MKVFVFVIEGIVINHHKSSISTSRAKRSDEALVNVYYYWNKMYLYSRREYFKESELVIFDNLIKQWAKSFIKLFKEYSLSELRLPKLHNWCYHIIKTIREYGAINGFTTETYEFLHKEAVKIPYRSSNKRDPTDQMIKSVGITASTIFNALSQINIVILYIGLPKRDN
;
A
#
# COMPACT_ATOMS: atom_id res chain seq x y z
N MET A 1 -4.28 7.50 -7.09
CA MET A 1 -3.86 7.42 -5.67
C MET A 1 -3.06 8.67 -5.33
N LYS A 2 -3.37 9.36 -4.23
CA LYS A 2 -2.68 10.61 -3.84
C LYS A 2 -1.35 10.26 -3.18
N VAL A 3 -0.24 10.80 -3.69
CA VAL A 3 1.09 10.64 -3.08
C VAL A 3 1.24 11.70 -2.00
N PHE A 4 1.45 11.29 -0.75
CA PHE A 4 1.80 12.19 0.34
C PHE A 4 3.31 12.36 0.36
N VAL A 5 3.78 13.56 0.03
CA VAL A 5 5.18 13.96 0.17
C VAL A 5 5.32 14.66 1.51
N PHE A 6 6.04 14.05 2.45
CA PHE A 6 6.37 14.67 3.73
C PHE A 6 7.64 15.51 3.55
N VAL A 7 7.55 16.82 3.75
CA VAL A 7 8.70 17.69 3.94
C VAL A 7 8.89 17.83 5.44
N ILE A 8 9.94 17.20 5.96
CA ILE A 8 10.34 17.33 7.36
C ILE A 8 11.57 18.23 7.35
N GLU A 9 11.44 19.47 7.81
CA GLU A 9 12.60 20.35 8.00
C GLU A 9 12.63 20.82 9.45
N GLY A 10 13.77 20.61 10.12
CA GLY A 10 14.03 21.18 11.43
C GLY A 10 13.25 20.57 12.59
N ILE A 11 12.60 19.40 12.47
CA ILE A 11 11.81 18.82 13.58
C ILE A 11 12.70 18.55 14.79
N VAL A 12 13.87 17.93 14.60
CA VAL A 12 14.80 17.63 15.69
C VAL A 12 15.44 18.92 16.19
N ILE A 13 15.81 19.86 15.32
CA ILE A 13 16.36 21.17 15.73
C ILE A 13 15.35 21.97 16.56
N ASN A 14 14.09 22.01 16.18
CA ASN A 14 13.06 22.83 16.84
C ASN A 14 12.63 22.27 18.20
N HIS A 15 12.83 20.97 18.43
CA HIS A 15 12.37 20.29 19.66
C HIS A 15 13.49 19.60 20.46
N HIS A 16 14.77 19.80 20.11
CA HIS A 16 15.86 19.20 20.88
C HIS A 16 15.92 19.78 22.30
N LYS A 17 16.14 18.90 23.28
CA LYS A 17 16.47 19.30 24.65
C LYS A 17 17.83 20.02 24.65
N SER A 18 18.01 20.96 25.58
CA SER A 18 19.25 21.74 25.76
C SER A 18 20.53 20.89 25.93
N SER A 19 20.39 19.59 26.19
CA SER A 19 21.48 18.62 26.32
C SER A 19 22.07 18.13 24.98
N ILE A 20 21.41 18.36 23.85
CA ILE A 20 21.90 17.94 22.51
C ILE A 20 22.54 19.15 21.82
N SER A 21 23.75 19.00 21.28
CA SER A 21 24.36 20.10 20.51
C SER A 21 23.57 20.36 19.23
N THR A 22 23.44 21.63 18.85
CA THR A 22 22.75 22.05 17.60
C THR A 22 23.32 21.35 16.37
N SER A 23 24.62 21.04 16.37
CA SER A 23 25.29 20.26 15.30
C SER A 23 24.84 18.80 15.23
N ARG A 24 24.59 18.14 16.37
CA ARG A 24 24.03 16.77 16.41
C ARG A 24 22.57 16.78 15.98
N ALA A 25 21.78 17.75 16.45
CA ALA A 25 20.39 17.90 16.04
C ALA A 25 20.26 18.07 14.51
N LYS A 26 21.09 18.94 13.90
CA LYS A 26 21.17 19.11 12.44
C LYS A 26 21.48 17.82 11.70
N ARG A 27 22.47 17.04 12.17
CA ARG A 27 22.84 15.77 11.55
C ARG A 27 21.72 14.73 11.63
N SER A 28 20.99 14.70 12.74
CA SER A 28 19.84 13.80 12.91
C SER A 28 18.67 14.20 12.00
N ASP A 29 18.40 15.50 11.83
CA ASP A 29 17.40 15.99 10.88
C ASP A 29 17.78 15.63 9.44
N GLU A 30 19.03 15.84 9.04
CA GLU A 30 19.50 15.46 7.71
C GLU A 30 19.38 13.94 7.47
N ALA A 31 19.72 13.12 8.48
CA ALA A 31 19.55 11.67 8.40
C ALA A 31 18.07 11.27 8.27
N LEU A 32 17.18 11.95 8.98
CA LEU A 32 15.73 11.74 8.91
C LEU A 32 15.21 12.06 7.51
N VAL A 33 15.53 13.23 6.98
CA VAL A 33 15.16 13.64 5.60
C VAL A 33 15.65 12.62 4.59
N ASN A 34 16.90 12.17 4.70
CA ASN A 34 17.47 11.17 3.80
C ASN A 34 16.70 9.84 3.85
N VAL A 35 16.33 9.35 5.04
CA VAL A 35 15.54 8.11 5.17
C VAL A 35 14.19 8.23 4.44
N TYR A 36 13.49 9.35 4.58
CA TYR A 36 12.23 9.60 3.86
C TYR A 36 12.43 9.77 2.35
N TYR A 37 13.49 10.46 1.93
CA TYR A 37 13.83 10.59 0.52
C TYR A 37 14.05 9.22 -0.14
N TYR A 38 14.87 8.35 0.47
CA TYR A 38 15.10 7.00 -0.04
C TYR A 38 13.84 6.14 0.00
N TRP A 39 13.01 6.28 1.04
CA TRP A 39 11.71 5.60 1.09
C TRP A 39 10.81 6.01 -0.08
N ASN A 40 10.69 7.32 -0.37
CA ASN A 40 9.90 7.81 -1.49
C ASN A 40 10.43 7.30 -2.82
N LYS A 41 11.76 7.25 -2.99
CA LYS A 41 12.40 6.70 -4.18
C LYS A 41 12.07 5.22 -4.35
N MET A 42 12.21 4.41 -3.29
CA MET A 42 11.81 3.01 -3.27
C MET A 42 10.33 2.82 -3.56
N TYR A 43 9.47 3.66 -2.97
CA TYR A 43 8.04 3.61 -3.16
C TYR A 43 7.66 3.87 -4.63
N LEU A 44 8.26 4.87 -5.27
CA LEU A 44 8.05 5.12 -6.70
C LEU A 44 8.49 3.93 -7.56
N TYR A 45 9.61 3.27 -7.22
CA TYR A 45 10.02 2.02 -7.87
C TYR A 45 8.99 0.90 -7.68
N SER A 46 8.50 0.72 -6.45
CA SER A 46 7.53 -0.32 -6.11
C SER A 46 6.22 -0.24 -6.90
N ARG A 47 5.87 0.94 -7.40
CA ARG A 47 4.63 1.22 -8.13
C ARG A 47 4.70 0.89 -9.62
N ARG A 48 5.86 0.54 -10.16
CA ARG A 48 6.00 0.17 -11.57
C ARG A 48 5.27 -1.14 -11.86
N GLU A 49 4.67 -1.22 -13.03
CA GLU A 49 3.96 -2.42 -13.49
C GLU A 49 4.90 -3.49 -14.06
N TYR A 50 6.07 -3.07 -14.54
CA TYR A 50 7.05 -3.93 -15.18
C TYR A 50 8.46 -3.58 -14.69
N PHE A 51 9.31 -4.60 -14.56
CA PHE A 51 10.69 -4.47 -14.12
C PHE A 51 11.62 -5.21 -15.07
N LYS A 52 12.74 -4.58 -15.44
CA LYS A 52 13.89 -5.29 -16.03
C LYS A 52 14.78 -5.85 -14.91
N GLU A 53 15.54 -6.91 -15.17
CA GLU A 53 16.46 -7.46 -14.16
C GLU A 53 17.50 -6.44 -13.67
N SER A 54 18.01 -5.57 -14.55
CA SER A 54 18.91 -4.49 -14.14
C SER A 54 18.25 -3.50 -13.18
N GLU A 55 16.95 -3.24 -13.34
CA GLU A 55 16.19 -2.38 -12.43
C GLU A 55 15.91 -3.06 -11.09
N LEU A 56 15.73 -4.38 -11.07
CA LEU A 56 15.62 -5.14 -9.83
C LEU A 56 16.91 -5.09 -9.02
N VAL A 57 18.08 -5.15 -9.66
CA VAL A 57 19.37 -4.97 -8.98
C VAL A 57 19.50 -3.56 -8.38
N ILE A 58 19.09 -2.53 -9.12
CA ILE A 58 19.05 -1.15 -8.60
C ILE A 58 18.09 -1.06 -7.42
N PHE A 59 16.92 -1.67 -7.53
CA PHE A 59 15.89 -1.61 -6.48
C PHE A 59 16.33 -2.33 -5.20
N ASP A 60 16.95 -3.50 -5.32
CA ASP A 60 17.55 -4.24 -4.20
C ASP A 60 18.60 -3.41 -3.46
N ASN A 61 19.48 -2.73 -4.20
CA ASN A 61 20.47 -1.82 -3.62
C ASN A 61 19.82 -0.63 -2.90
N LEU A 62 18.76 -0.05 -3.47
CA LEU A 62 17.99 1.02 -2.82
C LEU A 62 17.36 0.55 -1.51
N ILE A 63 16.75 -0.64 -1.50
CA ILE A 63 16.17 -1.27 -0.30
C ILE A 63 17.24 -1.42 0.78
N LYS A 64 18.39 -2.00 0.45
CA LYS A 64 19.49 -2.23 1.40
C LYS A 64 20.06 -0.92 1.96
N GLN A 65 20.26 0.10 1.13
CA GLN A 65 20.74 1.40 1.56
C GLN A 65 19.75 2.12 2.48
N TRP A 66 18.47 2.10 2.13
CA TRP A 66 17.41 2.64 2.96
C TRP A 66 17.31 1.90 4.29
N ALA A 67 17.27 0.56 4.28
CA ALA A 67 17.14 -0.25 5.49
C ALA A 67 18.30 -0.02 6.46
N LYS A 68 19.54 0.09 5.96
CA LYS A 68 20.71 0.41 6.78
C LYS A 68 20.57 1.78 7.44
N SER A 69 20.11 2.79 6.70
CA SER A 69 19.90 4.15 7.22
C SER A 69 18.75 4.20 8.23
N PHE A 70 17.65 3.51 7.93
CA PHE A 70 16.47 3.41 8.78
C PHE A 70 16.81 2.72 10.11
N ILE A 71 17.49 1.58 10.07
CA ILE A 71 17.91 0.86 11.28
C ILE A 71 18.84 1.73 12.11
N LYS A 72 19.86 2.34 11.49
CA LYS A 72 20.80 3.21 12.20
C LYS A 72 20.10 4.37 12.92
N LEU A 73 19.09 4.97 12.31
CA LEU A 73 18.39 6.12 12.85
C LEU A 73 17.39 5.76 13.96
N PHE A 74 16.67 4.64 13.80
CA PHE A 74 15.54 4.30 14.67
C PHE A 74 15.82 3.19 15.70
N LYS A 75 16.97 2.50 15.63
CA LYS A 75 17.27 1.35 16.51
C LYS A 75 17.17 1.70 17.99
N GLU A 76 17.67 2.87 18.40
CA GLU A 76 17.67 3.32 19.80
C GLU A 76 16.26 3.54 20.36
N TYR A 77 15.27 3.82 19.51
CA TYR A 77 13.89 4.07 19.91
C TYR A 77 13.02 2.79 19.91
N SER A 78 13.57 1.66 19.49
CA SER A 78 12.82 0.40 19.35
C SER A 78 13.28 -0.64 20.37
N LEU A 79 12.37 -1.01 21.28
CA LEU A 79 12.63 -2.10 22.25
C LEU A 79 12.93 -3.44 21.58
N SER A 80 12.39 -3.67 20.38
CA SER A 80 12.58 -4.89 19.59
C SER A 80 13.76 -4.82 18.62
N GLU A 81 14.60 -3.77 18.71
CA GLU A 81 15.71 -3.51 17.78
C GLU A 81 15.28 -3.46 16.31
N LEU A 82 14.04 -3.04 16.02
CA LEU A 82 13.46 -3.03 14.68
C LEU A 82 13.37 -4.40 14.00
N ARG A 83 13.18 -5.48 14.78
CA ARG A 83 12.80 -6.81 14.26
C ARG A 83 11.34 -6.82 13.78
N LEU A 84 11.05 -5.99 12.78
CA LEU A 84 9.72 -5.82 12.21
C LEU A 84 9.55 -6.80 11.03
N PRO A 85 8.53 -7.68 11.04
CA PRO A 85 8.27 -8.60 9.93
C PRO A 85 8.13 -7.88 8.58
N LYS A 86 7.55 -6.68 8.56
CA LYS A 86 7.43 -5.84 7.36
C LYS A 86 8.80 -5.38 6.84
N LEU A 87 9.72 -4.99 7.72
CA LEU A 87 11.07 -4.59 7.33
C LEU A 87 11.86 -5.79 6.77
N HIS A 88 11.72 -6.96 7.41
CA HIS A 88 12.30 -8.20 6.91
C HIS A 88 11.76 -8.56 5.52
N ASN A 89 10.45 -8.42 5.32
CA ASN A 89 9.82 -8.66 4.01
C ASN A 89 10.42 -7.77 2.92
N TRP A 90 10.54 -6.46 3.19
CA TRP A 90 11.18 -5.52 2.28
C TRP A 90 12.62 -5.92 1.92
N CYS A 91 13.43 -6.27 2.92
CA CYS A 91 14.85 -6.53 2.73
C CYS A 91 15.17 -7.84 2.00
N TYR A 92 14.34 -8.88 2.17
CA TYR A 92 14.70 -10.24 1.74
C TYR A 92 13.76 -10.83 0.70
N HIS A 93 12.47 -10.48 0.73
CA HIS A 93 11.45 -11.20 -0.05
C HIS A 93 10.93 -10.40 -1.23
N ILE A 94 10.86 -9.07 -1.15
CA ILE A 94 10.24 -8.24 -2.21
C ILE A 94 10.82 -8.52 -3.60
N ILE A 95 12.14 -8.53 -3.77
CA ILE A 95 12.75 -8.75 -5.09
C ILE A 95 12.45 -10.17 -5.61
N LYS A 96 12.48 -11.16 -4.73
CA LYS A 96 12.11 -12.55 -5.08
C LYS A 96 10.65 -12.63 -5.50
N THR A 97 9.75 -12.03 -4.73
CA THR A 97 8.32 -11.99 -5.03
C THR A 97 8.03 -11.30 -6.36
N ILE A 98 8.76 -10.21 -6.70
CA ILE A 98 8.59 -9.56 -8.01
C ILE A 98 8.97 -10.47 -9.16
N ARG A 99 10.05 -11.26 -9.01
CA ARG A 99 10.47 -12.22 -10.05
C ARG A 99 9.47 -13.35 -10.23
N GLU A 100 8.89 -13.85 -9.14
CA GLU A 100 7.98 -15.00 -9.17
C GLU A 100 6.57 -14.62 -9.62
N TYR A 101 6.08 -13.46 -9.20
CA TYR A 101 4.65 -13.10 -9.31
C TYR A 101 4.39 -11.75 -9.99
N GLY A 102 5.44 -11.01 -10.39
CA GLY A 102 5.32 -9.72 -11.06
C GLY A 102 5.20 -8.51 -10.11
N ALA A 103 4.70 -7.38 -10.61
CA ALA A 103 4.70 -6.12 -9.87
C ALA A 103 3.95 -6.18 -8.54
N ILE A 104 4.50 -5.47 -7.54
CA ILE A 104 3.98 -5.44 -6.15
C ILE A 104 2.52 -4.97 -6.08
N ASN A 105 2.09 -4.12 -7.00
CA ASN A 105 0.71 -3.63 -7.06
C ASN A 105 -0.32 -4.78 -7.16
N GLY A 106 0.06 -5.93 -7.72
CA GLY A 106 -0.80 -7.11 -7.78
C GLY A 106 -1.03 -7.79 -6.43
N PHE A 107 -0.24 -7.49 -5.40
CA PHE A 107 -0.34 -8.10 -4.07
C PHE A 107 -1.14 -7.28 -3.07
N THR A 108 -1.67 -6.12 -3.48
CA THR A 108 -2.44 -5.27 -2.55
C THR A 108 -3.81 -5.88 -2.30
N THR A 109 -4.31 -5.72 -1.09
CA THR A 109 -5.69 -6.11 -0.74
C THR A 109 -6.69 -5.00 -1.08
N GLU A 110 -6.28 -3.96 -1.84
CA GLU A 110 -7.12 -2.80 -2.15
C GLU A 110 -8.44 -3.21 -2.82
N THR A 111 -8.37 -4.11 -3.81
CA THR A 111 -9.57 -4.64 -4.48
C THR A 111 -10.45 -5.42 -3.51
N TYR A 112 -9.88 -6.26 -2.64
CA TYR A 112 -10.65 -7.02 -1.67
C TYR A 112 -11.33 -6.10 -0.64
N GLU A 113 -10.61 -5.11 -0.11
CA GLU A 113 -11.16 -4.14 0.84
C GLU A 113 -12.26 -3.29 0.21
N PHE A 114 -12.09 -2.89 -1.06
CA PHE A 114 -13.13 -2.21 -1.83
C PHE A 114 -14.37 -3.09 -1.98
N LEU A 115 -14.21 -4.33 -2.45
CA LEU A 115 -15.31 -5.28 -2.61
C LEU A 115 -16.00 -5.58 -1.28
N HIS A 116 -15.26 -5.79 -0.20
CA HIS A 116 -15.83 -6.01 1.13
C HIS A 116 -16.61 -4.77 1.62
N LYS A 117 -16.16 -3.56 1.31
CA LYS A 117 -16.91 -2.34 1.62
C LYS A 117 -18.23 -2.28 0.84
N GLU A 118 -18.15 -2.44 -0.48
CA GLU A 118 -19.30 -2.24 -1.38
C GLU A 118 -20.30 -3.40 -1.32
N ALA A 119 -19.84 -4.65 -1.28
CA ALA A 119 -20.69 -5.83 -1.33
C ALA A 119 -21.12 -6.35 0.05
N VAL A 120 -20.42 -6.00 1.13
CA VAL A 120 -20.73 -6.50 2.48
C VAL A 120 -21.12 -5.36 3.42
N LYS A 121 -20.22 -4.42 3.70
CA LYS A 121 -20.46 -3.39 4.73
C LYS A 121 -21.65 -2.48 4.40
N ILE A 122 -21.75 -1.99 3.16
CA ILE A 122 -22.83 -1.09 2.75
C ILE A 122 -24.19 -1.82 2.78
N PRO A 123 -24.37 -2.97 2.09
CA PRO A 123 -25.63 -3.71 2.12
C PRO A 123 -26.05 -4.15 3.52
N TYR A 124 -25.10 -4.58 4.36
CA TYR A 124 -25.38 -4.95 5.74
C TYR A 124 -25.90 -3.77 6.57
N ARG A 125 -25.28 -2.59 6.42
CA ARG A 125 -25.72 -1.35 7.10
C ARG A 125 -27.10 -0.90 6.66
N SER A 126 -27.44 -1.15 5.39
CA SER A 126 -28.76 -0.84 4.82
C SER A 126 -29.83 -1.89 5.17
N SER A 127 -29.45 -3.06 5.70
CA SER A 127 -30.38 -4.11 6.10
C SER A 127 -31.06 -3.81 7.43
N ASN A 128 -32.20 -4.45 7.69
CA ASN A 128 -32.87 -4.40 8.99
C ASN A 128 -32.24 -5.35 10.04
N LYS A 129 -31.14 -6.05 9.68
CA LYS A 129 -30.40 -7.04 10.49
C LYS A 129 -31.18 -8.30 10.92
N ARG A 130 -32.42 -8.48 10.47
CA ARG A 130 -33.18 -9.73 10.61
C ARG A 130 -33.05 -10.51 9.33
N ASP A 131 -32.35 -11.63 9.37
CA ASP A 131 -32.00 -12.40 8.16
C ASP A 131 -31.36 -11.51 7.07
N PRO A 132 -30.16 -10.96 7.35
CA PRO A 132 -29.55 -9.93 6.50
C PRO A 132 -29.04 -10.48 5.17
N THR A 133 -28.79 -11.79 5.06
CA THR A 133 -28.15 -12.41 3.88
C THR A 133 -28.94 -12.14 2.60
N ASP A 134 -30.24 -12.45 2.61
CA ASP A 134 -31.10 -12.23 1.45
C ASP A 134 -31.25 -10.75 1.10
N GLN A 135 -31.29 -9.88 2.11
CA GLN A 135 -31.37 -8.43 1.92
C GLN A 135 -30.08 -7.89 1.29
N MET A 136 -28.93 -8.38 1.72
CA MET A 136 -27.64 -8.02 1.17
C MET A 136 -27.50 -8.49 -0.28
N ILE A 137 -27.85 -9.75 -0.57
CA ILE A 137 -27.83 -10.31 -1.93
C ILE A 137 -28.74 -9.49 -2.87
N LYS A 138 -29.97 -9.18 -2.42
CA LYS A 138 -30.90 -8.35 -3.20
C LYS A 138 -30.35 -6.94 -3.43
N SER A 139 -29.81 -6.29 -2.39
CA SER A 139 -29.24 -4.95 -2.50
C SER A 139 -28.09 -4.91 -3.50
N VAL A 140 -27.14 -5.84 -3.43
CA VAL A 140 -26.01 -5.92 -4.36
C VAL A 140 -26.49 -6.24 -5.78
N GLY A 141 -27.43 -7.17 -5.93
CA GLY A 141 -28.01 -7.53 -7.22
C GLY A 141 -28.72 -6.37 -7.93
N ILE A 142 -29.47 -5.54 -7.18
CA ILE A 142 -30.08 -4.33 -7.71
C ILE A 142 -29.01 -3.36 -8.20
N THR A 143 -27.99 -3.08 -7.38
CA THR A 143 -26.90 -2.16 -7.77
C THR A 143 -26.15 -2.64 -9.02
N ALA A 144 -25.85 -3.94 -9.12
CA ALA A 144 -25.18 -4.50 -10.29
C ALA A 144 -26.02 -4.38 -11.58
N SER A 145 -27.33 -4.65 -11.49
CA SER A 145 -28.27 -4.50 -12.61
C SER A 145 -28.38 -3.05 -13.07
N THR A 146 -28.48 -2.10 -12.13
CA THR A 146 -28.53 -0.66 -12.46
C THR A 146 -27.26 -0.20 -13.16
N ILE A 147 -26.08 -0.62 -12.69
CA ILE A 147 -24.79 -0.29 -13.32
C ILE A 147 -24.71 -0.90 -14.72
N PHE A 148 -25.07 -2.17 -14.87
CA PHE A 148 -25.06 -2.86 -16.17
C PHE A 148 -25.96 -2.15 -17.19
N ASN A 149 -27.19 -1.82 -16.79
CA ASN A 149 -28.13 -1.10 -17.66
C ASN A 149 -27.60 0.29 -18.04
N ALA A 150 -27.04 1.04 -17.09
CA ALA A 150 -26.43 2.34 -17.37
C ALA A 150 -25.24 2.25 -18.34
N LEU A 151 -24.37 1.24 -18.20
CA LEU A 151 -23.23 1.04 -19.09
C LEU A 151 -23.65 0.56 -20.49
N SER A 152 -24.72 -0.26 -20.59
CA SER A 152 -25.27 -0.72 -21.87
C SER A 152 -25.82 0.43 -22.72
N GLN A 153 -26.32 1.49 -22.09
CA GLN A 153 -26.78 2.70 -22.80
C GLN A 153 -25.63 3.57 -23.32
N ILE A 154 -24.39 3.34 -22.88
CA ILE A 154 -23.21 4.14 -23.23
C ILE A 154 -22.36 3.46 -24.34
N ASN A 155 -22.81 2.35 -24.94
CA ASN A 155 -22.13 1.65 -26.05
C ASN A 155 -20.69 1.18 -25.71
N ILE A 156 -20.38 0.90 -24.44
CA ILE A 156 -19.12 0.26 -24.05
C ILE A 156 -19.31 -1.26 -24.13
N VAL A 157 -18.67 -1.90 -25.11
CA VAL A 157 -18.62 -3.37 -25.24
C VAL A 157 -17.77 -3.93 -24.09
N ILE A 158 -18.43 -4.47 -23.07
CA ILE A 158 -17.77 -5.17 -21.97
C ILE A 158 -17.55 -6.63 -22.39
N LEU A 159 -16.28 -7.03 -22.55
CA LEU A 159 -15.89 -8.43 -22.77
C LEU A 159 -16.24 -9.25 -21.52
N TYR A 160 -17.25 -10.10 -21.61
CA TYR A 160 -17.71 -10.95 -20.51
C TYR A 160 -16.68 -12.06 -20.19
N ILE A 161 -16.22 -12.13 -18.94
CA ILE A 161 -15.73 -13.38 -18.35
C ILE A 161 -16.91 -13.99 -17.61
N GLY A 162 -17.54 -14.99 -18.23
CA GLY A 162 -18.78 -15.59 -17.75
C GLY A 162 -18.64 -16.34 -16.43
N LEU A 163 -19.57 -16.10 -15.50
CA LEU A 163 -19.92 -17.06 -14.47
C LEU A 163 -21.03 -17.97 -15.02
N PRO A 164 -20.95 -19.30 -14.84
CA PRO A 164 -21.92 -20.22 -15.41
C PRO A 164 -23.31 -19.97 -14.81
N LYS A 165 -24.32 -19.87 -15.69
CA LYS A 165 -25.72 -19.92 -15.29
C LYS A 165 -25.96 -21.23 -14.54
N ARG A 166 -26.54 -21.15 -13.34
CA ARG A 166 -27.20 -22.32 -12.75
C ARG A 166 -28.54 -22.47 -13.44
N ASP A 167 -28.67 -23.53 -14.20
CA ASP A 167 -29.96 -24.01 -14.68
C ASP A 167 -30.72 -24.61 -13.49
N ASN A 168 -31.93 -24.11 -13.26
CA ASN A 168 -33.02 -24.81 -12.60
C ASN A 168 -34.23 -24.72 -13.53
#